data_AF-A0A4P9XLP2-F1
#
_entry.id   AF-A0A4P9XLP2-F1
#
_cell.length_a   1.000
_cell.length_b   1.000
_cell.length_c   1.000
_cell.angle_alpha   90.00
_cell.angle_beta   90.00
_cell.angle_gamma   90.00
#
_symmetry.space_group_name_H-M   'P 1'
#
loop_
_entity.id
_entity.type
_entity.pdbx_description
1 polymer ?
#
loop_
_entity_poly.entity_id
_entity_poly.type
_entity_poly.pdbx_seq_one_letter_code
_entity_poly.pdbx_strand_id
1 'polypeptide(L)'
;MKVDIVKHFVSMRHASLLFAFLALFFTQLASAQSGCGNILSVTAPSSVTTGSNEVVWNVPQDKQSSYFVFDVEIWSSSSGGGQPAVDTKIATIGQTRTGQNGNGNNGVYRLTGNVPSIQVAPQTSYFIAVYGREYINGPAHTSLHPWDQIYYGIKSVSVN
;
A
#
# COMPACT_ATOMS: atom_id res chain seq x y z
N MET A 1 -49.41 -40.06 15.91
CA MET A 1 -48.86 -38.94 15.10
C MET A 1 -47.95 -38.13 16.02
N LYS A 2 -46.63 -38.29 15.93
CA LYS A 2 -45.64 -37.55 16.75
C LYS A 2 -44.91 -36.60 15.81
N VAL A 3 -44.91 -35.31 16.14
CA VAL A 3 -44.29 -34.23 15.35
C VAL A 3 -42.83 -34.11 15.73
N ASP A 4 -41.93 -34.25 14.75
CA ASP A 4 -40.49 -34.09 14.89
C ASP A 4 -40.09 -32.61 15.09
N ILE A 5 -39.81 -32.22 16.34
CA ILE A 5 -39.19 -30.94 16.70
C ILE A 5 -37.67 -31.16 16.80
N VAL A 6 -37.00 -31.38 15.67
CA VAL A 6 -35.51 -31.55 15.67
C VAL A 6 -34.82 -30.71 14.58
N LYS A 7 -35.56 -29.96 13.76
CA LYS A 7 -34.95 -29.21 12.63
C LYS A 7 -34.59 -27.74 12.90
N HIS A 8 -34.81 -27.20 14.10
CA HIS A 8 -34.55 -25.78 14.39
C HIS A 8 -33.23 -25.46 15.10
N PHE A 9 -32.52 -26.43 15.69
CA PHE A 9 -31.30 -26.15 16.45
C PHE A 9 -30.01 -26.10 15.60
N VAL A 10 -30.00 -26.69 14.41
CA VAL A 10 -28.78 -26.76 13.57
C VAL A 10 -28.59 -25.50 12.72
N SER A 11 -29.69 -24.82 12.35
CA SER A 11 -29.63 -23.61 11.52
C SER A 11 -29.05 -22.40 12.26
N MET A 12 -29.22 -22.29 13.59
CA MET A 12 -28.70 -21.16 14.36
C MET A 12 -27.17 -21.23 14.59
N ARG A 13 -26.61 -22.44 14.70
CA ARG A 13 -25.16 -22.61 14.93
C ARG A 13 -24.31 -22.25 13.70
N HIS A 14 -24.82 -22.51 12.49
CA HIS A 14 -24.12 -22.15 11.25
C HIS A 14 -24.16 -20.64 10.98
N ALA A 15 -25.28 -19.97 11.29
CA ALA A 15 -25.35 -18.51 11.20
C ALA A 15 -24.37 -17.85 12.18
N SER A 16 -24.26 -18.35 13.41
CA SER A 16 -23.36 -17.79 14.43
C SER A 16 -21.87 -17.94 14.05
N LEU A 17 -21.48 -19.06 13.44
CA LEU A 17 -20.12 -19.26 12.91
C LEU A 17 -19.80 -18.33 11.74
N LEU A 18 -20.75 -18.10 10.84
CA LEU A 18 -20.58 -17.17 9.72
C LEU A 18 -20.43 -15.72 10.21
N PHE A 19 -21.26 -15.30 11.18
CA PHE A 19 -21.15 -13.97 11.80
C PHE A 19 -19.84 -13.79 12.58
N ALA A 20 -19.36 -14.83 13.28
CA ALA A 20 -18.06 -14.78 13.95
C ALA A 20 -16.90 -14.65 12.94
N PHE A 21 -16.99 -15.32 11.78
CA PHE A 21 -15.99 -15.21 10.72
C PHE A 21 -15.97 -13.82 10.07
N LEU A 22 -17.14 -13.26 9.78
CA LEU A 22 -17.26 -11.88 9.29
C LEU A 22 -16.73 -10.87 10.32
N ALA A 23 -17.08 -11.03 11.60
CA ALA A 23 -16.59 -10.14 12.67
C ALA A 23 -15.06 -10.21 12.84
N LEU A 24 -14.47 -11.40 12.74
CA LEU A 24 -13.01 -11.61 12.74
C LEU A 24 -12.35 -10.99 11.50
N PHE A 25 -12.98 -11.09 10.33
CA PHE A 25 -12.48 -10.47 9.10
C PHE A 25 -12.53 -8.94 9.16
N PHE A 26 -13.62 -8.36 9.68
CA PHE A 26 -13.74 -6.91 9.87
C PHE A 26 -12.82 -6.37 10.96
N THR A 27 -12.58 -7.11 12.05
CA THR A 27 -11.62 -6.68 13.09
C THR A 27 -10.18 -6.73 12.58
N GLN A 28 -9.81 -7.72 11.77
CA GLN A 28 -8.49 -7.75 11.12
C GLN A 28 -8.32 -6.57 10.14
N LEU A 29 -9.36 -6.26 9.34
CA LEU A 29 -9.32 -5.14 8.41
C LEU A 29 -9.30 -3.77 9.11
N ALA A 30 -10.03 -3.61 10.21
CA ALA A 30 -10.03 -2.38 11.02
C ALA A 30 -8.72 -2.18 11.80
N SER A 31 -8.07 -3.25 12.25
CA SER A 31 -6.73 -3.18 12.89
C SER A 31 -5.59 -2.83 11.93
N ALA A 32 -5.84 -2.85 10.61
CA ALA A 32 -4.87 -2.42 9.60
C ALA A 32 -4.98 -0.93 9.23
N GLN A 33 -5.89 -0.17 9.86
CA GLN A 33 -6.15 1.25 9.58
C GLN A 33 -5.74 2.18 10.73
N SER A 34 -4.71 1.82 11.50
CA SER A 34 -4.02 2.76 12.39
C SER A 34 -3.23 3.77 11.55
N GLY A 35 -3.86 4.89 11.21
CA GLY A 35 -3.26 6.16 10.77
C GLY A 35 -2.21 6.08 9.66
N CYS A 36 -2.58 6.46 8.44
CA CYS A 36 -1.58 6.67 7.38
C CYS A 36 -0.66 7.87 7.75
N GLY A 37 0.64 7.62 7.86
CA GLY A 37 1.67 8.66 7.95
C GLY A 37 1.98 9.26 6.57
N ASN A 38 2.61 10.43 6.57
CA ASN A 38 3.00 11.11 5.33
C ASN A 38 4.50 10.93 5.05
N ILE A 39 4.83 10.54 3.81
CA ILE A 39 6.16 10.76 3.25
C ILE A 39 6.28 12.27 3.01
N LEU A 40 7.34 12.89 3.51
CA LEU A 40 7.51 14.36 3.48
C LEU A 40 7.68 14.89 2.06
N SER A 41 8.37 14.14 1.21
CA SER A 41 8.62 14.52 -0.18
C SER A 41 8.93 13.30 -1.02
N VAL A 42 8.46 13.30 -2.27
CA VAL A 42 8.87 12.36 -3.32
C VAL A 42 9.44 13.15 -4.49
N THR A 43 10.66 12.80 -4.87
CA THR A 43 11.36 13.31 -6.06
C THR A 43 11.44 12.18 -7.07
N ALA A 44 10.93 12.43 -8.27
CA ALA A 44 10.94 11.52 -9.40
C ALA A 44 11.24 12.33 -10.68
N PRO A 45 11.66 11.69 -11.78
CA PRO A 45 11.82 12.36 -13.07
C PRO A 45 10.53 13.06 -13.47
N SER A 46 10.64 14.25 -14.06
CA SER A 46 9.48 14.99 -14.58
C SER A 46 8.76 14.22 -15.69
N SER A 47 9.52 13.43 -16.45
CA SER A 47 9.02 12.46 -17.40
C SER A 47 9.62 11.09 -17.10
N VAL A 48 8.73 10.11 -16.93
CA VAL A 48 9.09 8.71 -16.78
C VAL A 48 9.14 8.10 -18.17
N THR A 49 10.27 7.50 -18.50
CA THR A 49 10.51 6.77 -19.76
C THR A 49 10.65 5.28 -19.48
N THR A 50 10.45 4.47 -20.51
CA THR A 50 10.70 3.02 -20.41
C THR A 50 12.14 2.75 -19.99
N GLY A 51 12.34 1.91 -18.97
CA GLY A 51 13.66 1.55 -18.44
C GLY A 51 13.93 2.16 -17.07
N SER A 52 15.21 2.34 -16.75
CA SER A 52 15.67 2.64 -15.40
C SER A 52 15.38 4.09 -14.97
N ASN A 53 14.57 4.26 -13.93
CA ASN A 53 14.23 5.56 -13.35
C ASN A 53 14.59 5.57 -11.85
N GLU A 54 15.17 6.67 -11.35
CA GLU A 54 15.44 6.86 -9.92
C GLU A 54 14.31 7.63 -9.25
N VAL A 55 13.84 7.12 -8.11
CA VAL A 55 12.85 7.77 -7.24
C VAL A 55 13.49 7.93 -5.87
N VAL A 56 13.38 9.14 -5.31
CA VAL A 56 13.95 9.51 -4.00
C VAL A 56 12.83 10.03 -3.11
N TRP A 57 12.79 9.64 -1.84
CA TRP A 57 11.78 10.10 -0.90
C TRP A 57 12.33 10.31 0.51
N ASN A 58 11.60 11.10 1.31
CA ASN A 58 11.98 11.43 2.68
C ASN A 58 10.87 11.07 3.68
N VAL A 59 11.25 10.48 4.80
CA VAL A 59 10.32 10.23 5.92
C VAL A 59 10.53 11.23 7.07
N PRO A 60 9.53 11.39 7.97
CA PRO A 60 9.66 12.21 9.17
C PRO A 60 10.87 11.87 10.03
N GLN A 61 11.43 12.87 10.71
CA GLN A 61 12.67 12.73 11.48
C GLN A 61 12.58 11.68 12.59
N ASP A 62 11.43 11.61 13.26
CA ASP A 62 11.11 10.63 14.31
C ASP A 62 11.03 9.19 13.79
N LYS A 63 11.07 8.99 12.47
CA LYS A 63 10.94 7.69 11.79
C LYS A 63 12.21 7.25 11.08
N GLN A 64 13.29 8.02 11.13
CA GLN A 64 14.52 7.71 10.39
C GLN A 64 15.26 6.47 10.94
N SER A 65 15.01 6.09 12.19
CA SER A 65 15.53 4.88 12.83
C SER A 65 14.56 3.69 12.77
N SER A 66 13.42 3.84 12.11
CA SER A 66 12.44 2.76 11.98
C SER A 66 12.82 1.78 10.86
N TYR A 67 12.35 0.54 10.99
CA TYR A 67 12.42 -0.44 9.93
C TYR A 67 11.30 -0.19 8.92
N PHE A 68 11.65 -0.01 7.65
CA PHE A 68 10.66 0.15 6.59
C PHE A 68 10.80 -0.90 5.50
N VAL A 69 9.67 -1.29 4.95
CA VAL A 69 9.59 -1.84 3.59
C VAL A 69 8.85 -0.83 2.74
N PHE A 70 9.50 -0.33 1.68
CA PHE A 70 8.89 0.58 0.73
C PHE A 70 8.59 -0.13 -0.58
N ASP A 71 7.39 0.05 -1.11
CA ASP A 71 7.08 -0.23 -2.51
C ASP A 71 6.98 1.08 -3.28
N VAL A 72 7.59 1.12 -4.47
CA VAL A 72 7.47 2.22 -5.41
C VAL A 72 6.70 1.73 -6.61
N GLU A 73 5.65 2.43 -6.97
CA GLU A 73 4.69 2.03 -7.97
C GLU A 73 4.37 3.18 -8.91
N ILE A 74 4.02 2.85 -10.15
CA ILE A 74 3.46 3.80 -11.10
C ILE A 74 1.97 3.52 -11.28
N TRP A 75 1.18 4.58 -11.18
CA TRP A 75 -0.27 4.57 -11.23
C TRP A 75 -0.76 5.53 -12.31
N SER A 76 -1.88 5.19 -12.94
CA SER A 76 -2.66 6.10 -13.77
C SER A 76 -3.96 6.46 -13.07
N SER A 77 -4.39 7.71 -13.23
CA SER A 77 -5.73 8.18 -12.86
C SER A 77 -6.39 8.75 -14.10
N SER A 78 -7.50 8.14 -14.54
CA SER A 78 -8.29 8.63 -15.67
C SER A 78 -9.61 9.20 -15.18
N SER A 79 -9.90 10.47 -15.48
CA SER A 79 -11.19 11.10 -15.20
C SER A 79 -11.89 11.44 -16.52
N GLY A 80 -12.72 10.52 -16.99
CA GLY A 80 -13.51 10.72 -18.20
C GLY A 80 -14.82 11.46 -17.90
N GLY A 81 -15.00 12.65 -18.46
CA GLY A 81 -16.31 13.25 -18.80
C GLY A 81 -17.43 13.22 -17.75
N GLY A 82 -17.12 13.30 -16.45
CA GLY A 82 -18.11 13.32 -15.37
C GLY A 82 -18.18 12.05 -14.50
N GLN A 83 -17.34 11.05 -14.74
CA GLN A 83 -17.16 9.90 -13.84
C GLN A 83 -16.05 10.17 -12.81
N PRO A 84 -16.13 9.56 -11.60
CA PRO A 84 -15.01 9.56 -10.65
C PRO A 84 -13.74 9.03 -11.31
N ALA A 85 -12.59 9.59 -10.91
CA ALA A 85 -11.31 9.15 -11.45
C ALA A 85 -11.07 7.67 -11.07
N VAL A 86 -10.71 6.85 -12.06
CA VAL A 86 -10.34 5.45 -11.84
C VAL A 86 -8.83 5.37 -11.72
N ASP A 87 -8.36 5.07 -10.51
CA ASP A 87 -6.94 4.88 -10.21
C ASP A 87 -6.55 3.43 -10.48
N THR A 88 -5.58 3.21 -11.37
CA THR A 88 -5.11 1.88 -11.76
C THR A 88 -3.60 1.80 -11.60
N LYS A 89 -3.14 0.76 -10.91
CA LYS A 89 -1.72 0.43 -10.83
C LYS A 89 -1.26 -0.08 -12.18
N ILE A 90 -0.23 0.57 -12.73
CA ILE A 90 0.41 0.14 -13.98
C ILE A 90 1.49 -0.89 -13.67
N ALA A 91 2.38 -0.58 -12.73
CA ALA A 91 3.50 -1.46 -12.37
C ALA A 91 4.09 -1.14 -11.01
N THR A 92 4.77 -2.12 -10.41
CA THR A 92 5.73 -1.89 -9.33
C THR A 92 7.12 -1.65 -9.94
N ILE A 93 7.72 -0.51 -9.63
CA ILE A 93 9.08 -0.14 -10.05
C ILE A 93 10.11 -0.93 -9.25
N GLY A 94 9.81 -1.15 -7.96
CA GLY A 94 10.61 -2.01 -7.10
C GLY A 94 10.28 -1.84 -5.62
N GLN A 95 11.03 -2.56 -4.80
CA GLN A 95 10.90 -2.55 -3.34
C GLN A 95 12.25 -2.26 -2.71
N THR A 96 12.28 -1.48 -1.63
CA THR A 96 13.45 -1.33 -0.76
C THR A 96 13.10 -1.71 0.67
N ARG A 97 14.11 -2.18 1.41
CA ARG A 97 13.97 -2.54 2.83
C ARG A 97 15.09 -1.87 3.62
N THR A 98 14.78 -1.32 4.78
CA THR A 98 15.76 -0.69 5.67
C THR A 98 15.74 -1.29 7.06
N GLY A 99 16.93 -1.32 7.69
CA GLY A 99 17.11 -1.72 9.10
C GLY A 99 16.88 -0.58 10.09
N GLN A 100 16.90 -0.85 11.41
CA GLN A 100 16.87 0.18 12.48
C GLN A 100 17.99 1.21 12.36
N ASN A 101 19.16 0.76 11.88
CA ASN A 101 20.33 1.57 11.59
C ASN A 101 20.44 1.93 10.09
N GLY A 102 19.39 1.64 9.33
CA GLY A 102 19.38 1.57 7.86
C GLY A 102 19.27 2.90 7.14
N ASN A 103 19.42 4.02 7.83
CA ASN A 103 19.48 5.32 7.17
C ASN A 103 20.60 6.21 7.73
N GLY A 104 21.82 5.99 7.26
CA GLY A 104 22.92 6.95 7.42
C GLY A 104 22.75 8.25 6.62
N ASN A 105 21.63 8.42 5.90
CA ASN A 105 21.37 9.56 5.01
C ASN A 105 20.20 10.44 5.49
N ASN A 106 20.03 10.64 6.80
CA ASN A 106 19.07 11.62 7.36
C ASN A 106 17.62 11.46 6.85
N GLY A 107 17.12 10.22 6.72
CA GLY A 107 15.74 9.96 6.32
C GLY A 107 15.50 9.94 4.80
N VAL A 108 16.55 10.05 3.99
CA VAL A 108 16.49 9.99 2.52
C VAL A 108 16.60 8.56 2.02
N TYR A 109 15.61 8.11 1.26
CA TYR A 109 15.57 6.79 0.62
C TYR A 109 15.56 6.95 -0.89
N ARG A 110 16.08 5.95 -1.59
CA ARG A 110 16.12 5.93 -3.05
C ARG A 110 15.88 4.54 -3.59
N LEU A 111 15.28 4.47 -4.77
CA LEU A 111 15.15 3.26 -5.57
C LEU A 111 15.42 3.62 -7.02
N THR A 112 16.31 2.86 -7.66
CA THR A 112 16.42 2.84 -9.12
C THR A 112 15.77 1.55 -9.61
N GLY A 113 14.77 1.66 -10.47
CA GLY A 113 14.03 0.50 -10.98
C GLY A 113 13.50 0.72 -12.38
N ASN A 114 13.13 -0.38 -13.04
CA ASN A 114 12.66 -0.35 -14.41
C ASN A 114 11.16 -0.04 -14.46
N VAL A 115 10.81 0.97 -15.24
CA VAL A 115 9.42 1.26 -15.61
C VAL A 115 9.14 0.59 -16.95
N PRO A 116 8.04 -0.18 -17.08
CA PRO A 116 7.68 -0.79 -18.36
C PRO A 116 7.26 0.27 -19.38
N SER A 117 7.10 -0.13 -20.64
CA SER A 117 6.48 0.74 -21.63
C SER A 117 5.02 1.00 -21.25
N ILE A 118 4.61 2.27 -21.30
CA ILE A 118 3.27 2.73 -20.92
C ILE A 118 2.65 3.39 -22.14
N GLN A 119 1.47 2.92 -22.53
CA GLN A 119 0.69 3.57 -23.57
C GLN A 119 -0.01 4.79 -22.97
N VAL A 120 0.27 5.97 -23.52
CA VAL A 120 -0.31 7.23 -23.05
C VAL A 120 -1.77 7.31 -23.48
N ALA A 121 -2.68 7.34 -22.50
CA ALA A 121 -4.11 7.44 -22.72
C ALA A 121 -4.59 8.91 -22.62
N PRO A 122 -5.54 9.35 -23.46
CA PRO A 122 -6.15 10.68 -23.33
C PRO A 122 -6.77 10.87 -21.94
N GLN A 123 -6.72 12.11 -21.42
CA GLN A 123 -7.34 12.48 -20.13
C GLN A 123 -6.89 11.62 -18.94
N THR A 124 -5.67 11.07 -19.03
CA THR A 124 -5.07 10.24 -17.98
C THR A 124 -3.86 10.94 -17.40
N SER A 125 -3.82 11.06 -16.08
CA SER A 125 -2.66 11.55 -15.33
C SER A 125 -1.88 10.36 -14.78
N TYR A 126 -0.56 10.51 -14.66
CA TYR A 126 0.32 9.46 -14.17
C TYR A 126 1.06 9.93 -12.92
N PHE A 127 1.29 9.00 -12.01
CA PHE A 127 1.90 9.29 -10.71
C PHE A 127 2.86 8.19 -10.33
N ILE A 128 3.97 8.57 -9.72
CA ILE A 128 4.77 7.66 -8.90
C ILE A 128 4.25 7.74 -7.48
N ALA A 129 3.86 6.59 -6.94
CA ALA A 129 3.43 6.40 -5.57
C ALA A 129 4.51 5.64 -4.79
N VAL A 130 4.76 6.08 -3.57
CA VAL A 130 5.65 5.40 -2.62
C VAL A 130 4.84 5.01 -1.39
N TYR A 131 4.85 3.72 -1.06
CA TYR A 131 4.18 3.16 0.11
C TYR A 131 5.22 2.59 1.06
N GLY A 132 5.42 3.23 2.20
CA GLY A 132 6.27 2.73 3.28
C GLY A 132 5.45 1.97 4.32
N ARG A 133 5.94 0.83 4.76
CA ARG A 133 5.33 0.06 5.84
C ARG A 133 6.33 -0.02 6.97
N GLU A 134 6.00 0.64 8.07
CA GLU A 134 6.84 0.72 9.25
C GLU A 134 6.68 -0.56 10.09
N TYR A 135 7.79 -1.15 10.51
CA TYR A 135 7.83 -2.22 11.51
C TYR A 135 8.34 -1.62 12.82
N ILE A 136 7.42 -1.29 13.72
CA ILE A 136 7.74 -0.61 14.98
C ILE A 136 8.68 -1.48 15.85
N ASN A 137 8.55 -2.80 15.76
CA ASN A 137 9.34 -3.77 16.53
C ASN A 137 10.45 -4.46 15.70
N GLY A 138 10.73 -3.96 14.49
CA GLY A 138 11.67 -4.60 13.56
C GLY A 138 11.17 -5.92 12.97
N PRO A 139 12.01 -6.66 12.23
CA PRO A 139 11.63 -7.92 11.61
C PRO A 139 11.51 -9.02 12.68
N ALA A 140 10.37 -9.09 13.36
CA ALA A 140 10.01 -10.28 14.12
C ALA A 140 9.64 -11.40 13.12
N HIS A 141 10.26 -12.57 13.25
CA HIS A 141 9.95 -13.78 12.47
C HIS A 141 8.58 -14.40 12.84
N THR A 142 7.57 -13.58 13.14
CA THR A 142 6.25 -14.04 13.53
C THR A 142 5.23 -13.60 12.48
N SER A 143 4.55 -14.58 11.90
CA SER A 143 3.71 -14.54 10.70
C SER A 143 2.41 -13.73 10.80
N LEU A 144 2.33 -12.75 11.71
CA LEU A 144 1.10 -12.02 12.01
C LEU A 144 1.41 -10.58 12.40
N HIS A 145 1.52 -9.67 11.43
CA HIS A 145 1.20 -8.26 11.68
C HIS A 145 0.46 -7.67 10.47
N PRO A 146 -0.79 -7.17 10.62
CA PRO A 146 -1.24 -6.10 9.73
C PRO A 146 -0.27 -4.95 9.95
N TRP A 147 0.24 -4.36 8.88
CA TRP A 147 1.23 -3.28 8.90
C TRP A 147 0.87 -2.23 9.97
N ASP A 148 1.78 -1.95 10.91
CA ASP A 148 1.44 -1.14 12.09
C ASP A 148 1.10 0.32 11.71
N GLN A 149 1.84 0.89 10.75
CA GLN A 149 1.61 2.19 10.13
C GLN A 149 2.04 2.19 8.65
N ILE A 150 1.19 2.78 7.79
CA ILE A 150 1.47 2.95 6.36
C ILE A 150 1.85 4.41 6.09
N TYR A 151 2.98 4.64 5.46
CA TYR A 151 3.44 5.94 4.99
C TYR A 151 3.20 6.06 3.49
N TYR A 152 2.69 7.20 3.05
CA TYR A 152 2.37 7.41 1.64
C TYR A 152 2.90 8.74 1.10
N GLY A 153 3.32 8.73 -0.16
CA GLY A 153 3.67 9.92 -0.92
C GLY A 153 3.47 9.72 -2.41
N ILE A 154 3.07 10.78 -3.11
CA ILE A 154 2.89 10.77 -4.56
C ILE A 154 3.62 11.91 -5.25
N LYS A 155 4.03 11.65 -6.48
CA LYS A 155 4.56 12.64 -7.40
C LYS A 155 3.93 12.47 -8.77
N SER A 156 3.29 13.53 -9.27
CA SER A 156 2.81 13.57 -10.66
C SER A 156 3.99 13.56 -11.63
N VAL A 157 3.84 12.80 -12.72
CA VAL A 157 4.85 12.60 -13.76
C VAL A 157 4.20 12.63 -15.15
N SER A 158 4.94 13.09 -16.15
CA SER A 158 4.60 12.82 -17.55
C SER A 158 5.14 11.44 -17.95
N VAL A 159 4.51 10.81 -18.94
CA VAL A 159 4.95 9.52 -19.48
C VAL A 159 5.33 9.72 -20.94
N ASN A 160 6.53 9.25 -21.31
CA ASN A 160 7.09 9.34 -22.67
C ASN A 160 7.49 7.95 -23.21
#